data_AF-A0A2N3C4C8-F1
#
_entry.id   AF-A0A2N3C4C8-F1
#
_cell.length_a   1.000
_cell.length_b   1.000
_cell.length_c   1.000
_cell.angle_alpha   90.00
_cell.angle_beta   90.00
_cell.angle_gamma   90.00
#
_symmetry.space_group_name_H-M   'P 1'
#
loop_
_entity.id
_entity.type
_entity.pdbx_description
1 polymer ?
#
loop_
_entity_poly.entity_id
_entity_poly.type
_entity_poly.pdbx_seq_one_letter_code
_entity_poly.pdbx_strand_id
1 'polypeptide(L)'
;MKVDQRVLIKFNEFHLPFSDRDIINIEAQRALPEVVKNKFTFGEGMSDILNQATLPQVLDGTSATDAQDEAHFKLDTFVKADEGTLISGDDLAAIIEEAKSKGVTVASLLHKLPNVSIQSVVTPGPGVVEQSLRNSRGRSNDGEA
;
A
#
# COMPACT_ATOMS: atom_id res chain seq x y z
N MET A 1 -35.50 8.92 7.07
CA MET A 1 -35.74 9.97 6.05
C MET A 1 -37.23 10.25 6.01
N LYS A 2 -37.67 11.52 6.02
CA LYS A 2 -39.10 11.90 5.96
C LYS A 2 -39.37 12.58 4.62
N VAL A 3 -40.45 12.21 3.94
CA VAL A 3 -41.01 12.91 2.78
C VAL A 3 -42.46 13.24 3.15
N ASP A 4 -42.89 14.49 2.95
CA ASP A 4 -44.23 14.98 3.30
C ASP A 4 -44.67 14.66 4.74
N GLN A 5 -43.77 14.88 5.70
CA GLN A 5 -43.96 14.59 7.13
C GLN A 5 -44.26 13.12 7.50
N ARG A 6 -44.26 12.21 6.52
CA ARG A 6 -44.38 10.77 6.74
C ARG A 6 -42.98 10.14 6.75
N VAL A 7 -42.76 9.23 7.70
CA VAL A 7 -41.48 8.51 7.80
C VAL A 7 -41.44 7.50 6.65
N LEU A 8 -40.62 7.77 5.64
CA LEU A 8 -40.46 6.92 4.46
C LEU A 8 -39.61 5.68 4.78
N ILE A 9 -38.51 5.89 5.53
CA ILE A 9 -37.65 4.80 5.99
C ILE A 9 -37.33 5.01 7.47
N LYS A 10 -37.71 4.01 8.28
CA LYS A 10 -37.32 3.82 9.68
C LYS A 10 -36.06 2.94 9.71
N PHE A 11 -34.89 3.56 9.77
CA PHE A 11 -33.61 2.83 9.83
C PHE A 11 -33.46 1.95 11.08
N ASN A 12 -34.22 2.26 12.14
CA ASN A 12 -34.35 1.46 13.35
C ASN A 12 -35.15 0.15 13.17
N GLU A 13 -35.98 0.03 12.14
CA GLU A 13 -36.71 -1.22 11.81
C GLU A 13 -36.00 -2.04 10.73
N PHE A 14 -34.98 -1.47 10.07
CA PHE A 14 -34.24 -2.14 9.01
C PHE A 14 -32.90 -2.65 9.55
N HIS A 15 -32.92 -3.82 10.17
CA HIS A 15 -31.70 -4.56 10.51
C HIS A 15 -31.62 -5.77 9.59
N LEU A 16 -30.55 -5.86 8.81
CA LEU A 16 -30.23 -7.09 8.10
C LEU A 16 -29.85 -8.14 9.13
N PRO A 17 -30.52 -9.32 9.17
CA PRO A 17 -30.09 -10.40 10.05
C PRO A 17 -28.67 -10.80 9.66
N PHE A 18 -27.83 -11.07 10.65
CA PHE A 18 -26.49 -11.59 10.40
C PHE A 18 -26.60 -12.95 9.70
N SER A 19 -25.78 -13.14 8.68
CA SER A 19 -25.62 -14.46 8.07
C SER A 19 -24.80 -15.37 8.98
N ASP A 20 -24.88 -16.68 8.77
CA ASP A 20 -24.07 -17.65 9.52
C ASP A 20 -22.56 -17.35 9.42
N ARG A 21 -22.11 -16.84 8.26
CA ARG A 21 -20.72 -16.41 8.05
C ARG A 21 -20.35 -15.21 8.90
N ASP A 22 -21.27 -14.25 9.05
CA ASP A 22 -21.02 -13.06 9.89
C ASP A 22 -20.90 -13.47 11.36
N ILE A 23 -21.76 -14.39 11.82
CA ILE A 23 -21.71 -14.93 13.18
C ILE A 23 -20.37 -15.63 13.42
N ILE A 24 -19.93 -16.50 12.50
CA ILE A 24 -18.64 -17.19 12.61
C ILE A 24 -17.47 -16.20 12.65
N ASN A 25 -17.47 -15.19 11.77
CA ASN A 25 -16.40 -14.20 11.72
C ASN A 25 -16.33 -13.36 13.00
N ILE A 26 -17.49 -12.95 13.54
CA ILE A 26 -17.58 -12.18 14.79
C ILE A 26 -17.10 -13.04 15.97
N GLU A 27 -17.50 -14.30 16.06
CA GLU A 27 -17.06 -15.20 17.13
C GLU A 27 -15.57 -15.53 17.03
N ALA A 28 -15.06 -15.79 15.83
CA ALA A 28 -13.64 -16.04 15.60
C ALA A 28 -12.77 -14.85 16.02
N GLN A 29 -13.21 -13.63 15.73
CA GLN A 29 -12.54 -12.40 16.17
C GLN A 29 -12.57 -12.22 17.68
N ARG A 30 -13.68 -12.58 18.35
CA ARG A 30 -13.78 -12.50 19.81
C ARG A 30 -12.90 -13.53 20.49
N ALA A 31 -12.81 -14.74 19.94
CA ALA A 31 -12.02 -15.83 20.50
C ALA A 31 -10.51 -15.62 20.29
N LEU A 32 -10.10 -15.10 19.13
CA LEU A 32 -8.70 -14.97 18.72
C LEU A 32 -8.42 -13.60 18.09
N PRO A 33 -8.48 -12.50 18.87
CA PRO A 33 -8.33 -11.15 18.34
C PRO A 33 -6.94 -10.86 17.75
N GLU A 34 -5.91 -11.57 18.19
CA GLU A 34 -4.55 -11.42 17.66
C GLU A 34 -4.35 -12.11 16.31
N VAL A 35 -5.12 -13.17 16.04
CA VAL A 35 -4.97 -14.01 14.85
C VAL A 35 -5.95 -13.60 13.76
N VAL A 36 -7.20 -13.28 14.14
CA VAL A 36 -8.27 -12.97 13.20
C VAL A 36 -8.61 -11.49 13.31
N LYS A 37 -8.25 -10.72 12.28
CA LYS A 37 -8.61 -9.30 12.14
C LYS A 37 -9.39 -9.10 10.86
N ASN A 38 -10.50 -8.37 10.93
CA ASN A 38 -11.17 -7.92 9.72
C ASN A 38 -10.28 -6.90 9.01
N LYS A 39 -9.86 -7.25 7.80
CA LYS A 39 -9.29 -6.30 6.85
C LYS A 39 -10.37 -5.84 5.90
N PHE A 40 -10.46 -4.53 5.69
CA PHE A 40 -11.39 -3.94 4.75
C PHE A 40 -10.73 -3.86 3.38
N THR A 41 -10.84 -4.94 2.61
CA THR A 41 -10.15 -5.12 1.31
C THR A 41 -10.44 -4.02 0.28
N PHE A 42 -11.50 -3.23 0.45
CA PHE A 42 -11.92 -2.18 -0.48
C PHE A 42 -11.72 -0.75 0.05
N GLY A 43 -11.15 -0.59 1.24
CA GLY A 43 -10.84 0.71 1.84
C GLY A 43 -9.34 0.97 2.04
N GLU A 44 -8.50 -0.04 1.79
CA GLU A 44 -7.05 0.08 1.95
C GLU A 44 -6.47 0.95 0.83
N GLY A 45 -5.79 2.01 1.22
CA GLY A 45 -5.10 2.92 0.30
C GLY A 45 -3.63 2.54 0.14
N MET A 46 -2.92 3.25 -0.74
CA MET A 46 -1.46 3.12 -0.85
C MET A 46 -0.74 3.39 0.49
N SER A 47 -1.34 4.14 1.40
CA SER A 47 -0.83 4.34 2.77
C SER A 47 -0.71 3.04 3.57
N ASP A 48 -1.65 2.11 3.38
CA ASP A 48 -1.67 0.85 4.12
C ASP A 48 -0.64 -0.14 3.54
N ILE A 49 -0.42 -0.07 2.22
CA ILE A 49 0.56 -0.88 1.49
C ILE A 49 2.00 -0.37 1.72
N LEU A 50 2.20 0.95 1.80
CA LEU A 50 3.52 1.59 2.00
C LEU A 50 3.95 1.66 3.48
N ASN A 51 3.33 0.85 4.34
CA ASN A 51 3.73 0.74 5.74
C ASN A 51 5.06 -0.03 5.88
N GLN A 52 5.83 0.24 6.95
CA GLN A 52 7.09 -0.45 7.25
C GLN A 52 6.96 -1.97 7.33
N ALA A 53 5.82 -2.48 7.82
CA ALA A 53 5.58 -3.92 7.95
C ALA A 53 5.42 -4.64 6.60
N THR A 54 4.94 -3.93 5.57
CA THR A 54 4.59 -4.49 4.26
C THR A 54 5.61 -4.16 3.18
N LEU A 55 6.43 -3.14 3.39
CA LEU A 55 7.49 -2.70 2.47
C LEU A 55 8.40 -3.82 1.92
N PRO A 56 8.91 -4.76 2.74
CA PRO A 56 9.74 -5.86 2.23
C PRO A 56 8.99 -6.73 1.22
N GLN A 57 7.71 -7.01 1.48
CA GLN A 57 6.86 -7.82 0.61
C GLN A 57 6.56 -7.10 -0.72
N VAL A 58 6.48 -5.77 -0.69
CA VAL A 58 6.32 -4.95 -1.90
C VAL A 58 7.59 -4.98 -2.75
N LEU A 59 8.78 -4.89 -2.13
CA LEU A 59 10.04 -4.95 -2.87
C LEU A 59 10.25 -6.31 -3.55
N ASP A 60 9.91 -7.40 -2.86
CA ASP A 60 10.08 -8.76 -3.40
C ASP A 60 8.97 -9.17 -4.38
N GLY A 61 7.76 -8.65 -4.19
CA GLY A 61 6.57 -9.01 -4.97
C GLY A 61 6.31 -8.15 -6.20
N THR A 62 7.08 -7.07 -6.42
CA THR A 62 6.89 -6.18 -7.56
C THR A 62 7.68 -6.63 -8.80
N SER A 63 7.05 -6.50 -9.96
CA SER A 63 7.65 -6.77 -11.26
C SER A 63 8.05 -5.48 -11.96
N ALA A 64 9.09 -5.55 -12.79
CA ALA A 64 9.46 -4.44 -13.66
C ALA A 64 8.42 -4.25 -14.77
N THR A 65 8.16 -3.00 -15.15
CA THR A 65 7.30 -2.63 -16.30
C THR A 65 7.99 -1.58 -17.16
N ASP A 66 7.83 -1.68 -18.48
CA ASP A 66 8.32 -0.69 -19.44
C ASP A 66 7.36 0.52 -19.55
N ALA A 67 6.07 0.31 -19.25
CA ALA A 67 5.04 1.35 -19.25
C ALA A 67 5.06 2.11 -17.91
N GLN A 68 5.91 3.13 -17.83
CA GLN A 68 6.09 3.92 -16.59
C GLN A 68 4.81 4.63 -16.14
N ASP A 69 3.98 5.11 -17.07
CA ASP A 69 2.78 5.89 -16.77
C ASP A 69 1.67 5.06 -16.09
N GLU A 70 1.71 3.74 -16.26
CA GLU A 70 0.75 2.80 -15.65
C GLU A 70 1.29 2.15 -14.37
N ALA A 71 2.55 2.43 -14.00
CA ALA A 71 3.19 1.81 -12.85
C ALA A 71 2.51 2.27 -11.55
N HIS A 72 2.13 1.30 -10.71
CA HIS A 72 1.54 1.55 -9.40
C HIS A 72 2.56 1.94 -8.33
N PHE A 73 3.83 1.56 -8.51
CA PHE A 73 4.92 1.84 -7.58
C PHE A 73 6.07 2.50 -8.33
N LYS A 74 6.68 3.50 -7.68
CA LYS A 74 7.95 4.07 -8.07
C LYS A 74 8.99 3.71 -7.02
N LEU A 75 10.08 3.08 -7.46
CA LEU A 75 11.18 2.62 -6.63
C LEU A 75 12.43 3.45 -6.95
N ASP A 76 12.87 4.25 -5.99
CA ASP A 76 14.13 5.01 -6.06
C ASP A 76 15.15 4.33 -5.13
N THR A 77 16.17 3.68 -5.68
CA THR A 77 17.19 2.98 -4.89
C THR A 77 18.54 3.70 -4.94
N PHE A 78 19.07 4.00 -3.75
CA PHE A 78 20.39 4.56 -3.54
C PHE A 78 21.33 3.47 -3.04
N VAL A 79 22.47 3.32 -3.71
CA VAL A 79 23.53 2.37 -3.33
C VAL A 79 24.77 3.17 -3.00
N LYS A 80 25.32 2.95 -1.81
CA LYS A 80 26.54 3.60 -1.33
C LYS A 80 27.56 2.53 -0.94
N ALA A 81 28.77 2.61 -1.47
CA ALA A 81 29.89 1.77 -1.03
C ALA A 81 30.30 2.12 0.41
N ASP A 82 30.70 1.12 1.17
CA ASP A 82 31.31 1.31 2.48
C ASP A 82 32.68 1.99 2.33
N GLU A 83 33.11 2.69 3.39
CA GLU A 83 34.38 3.43 3.38
C GLU A 83 35.56 2.51 3.02
N GLY A 84 36.27 2.88 1.95
CA GLY A 84 37.43 2.13 1.45
C GLY A 84 37.10 1.01 0.46
N THR A 85 35.83 0.83 0.09
CA THR A 85 35.41 -0.14 -0.93
C THR A 85 34.90 0.54 -2.19
N LEU A 86 34.95 -0.17 -3.31
CA LEU A 86 34.45 0.29 -4.61
C LEU A 86 33.34 -0.65 -5.06
N ILE A 87 32.32 -0.08 -5.71
CA ILE A 87 31.28 -0.87 -6.37
C ILE A 87 31.83 -1.31 -7.73
N SER A 88 31.85 -2.61 -7.99
CA SER A 88 32.21 -3.13 -9.30
C SER A 88 31.10 -2.83 -10.30
N GLY A 89 31.47 -2.26 -11.46
CA GLY A 89 30.53 -2.03 -12.56
C GLY A 89 30.03 -3.34 -13.18
N ASP A 90 30.86 -4.39 -13.17
CA ASP A 90 30.53 -5.70 -13.74
C ASP A 90 29.44 -6.40 -12.91
N ASP A 91 29.51 -6.27 -11.58
CA ASP A 91 28.51 -6.85 -10.68
C ASP A 91 27.16 -6.14 -10.83
N LEU A 92 27.17 -4.81 -11.03
CA LEU A 92 25.95 -4.05 -11.32
C LEU A 92 25.34 -4.44 -12.67
N ALA A 93 26.15 -4.59 -13.71
CA ALA A 93 25.68 -5.00 -15.03
C ALA A 93 25.03 -6.39 -14.98
N ALA A 94 25.66 -7.35 -14.29
CA ALA A 94 25.12 -8.69 -14.09
C ALA A 94 23.76 -8.67 -13.37
N ILE A 95 23.60 -7.83 -12.34
CA ILE A 95 22.33 -7.69 -11.62
C ILE A 95 21.23 -7.09 -12.50
N ILE A 96 21.56 -6.09 -13.33
CA ILE A 96 20.60 -5.45 -14.24
C ILE A 96 20.12 -6.46 -15.30
N GLU A 97 21.03 -7.25 -15.87
CA GLU A 97 20.69 -8.32 -16.81
C GLU A 97 19.87 -9.42 -16.15
N GLU A 98 20.24 -9.83 -14.93
CA GLU A 98 19.49 -10.82 -14.16
C GLU A 98 18.05 -10.32 -13.88
N ALA A 99 17.90 -9.07 -13.43
CA ALA A 99 16.60 -8.45 -13.18
C ALA A 99 15.72 -8.46 -14.44
N LYS A 100 16.29 -8.06 -15.58
CA LYS A 100 15.59 -8.05 -16.87
C LYS A 100 15.18 -9.45 -17.32
N SER A 101 16.05 -10.45 -17.15
CA SER A 101 15.77 -11.83 -17.54
C SER A 101 14.66 -12.47 -16.71
N LYS A 102 14.57 -12.11 -15.43
CA LYS A 102 13.58 -12.64 -14.47
C LYS A 102 12.31 -11.81 -14.38
N GLY A 103 12.28 -10.62 -14.99
CA GLY A 103 11.15 -9.69 -14.91
C GLY A 103 10.95 -9.08 -13.50
N VAL A 104 11.99 -9.12 -12.66
CA VAL A 104 11.97 -8.57 -11.29
C VAL A 104 12.61 -7.19 -11.27
N THR A 105 12.33 -6.41 -10.24
CA THR A 105 12.94 -5.07 -10.09
C THR A 105 14.42 -5.19 -9.73
N VAL A 106 15.25 -4.24 -10.17
CA VAL A 106 16.67 -4.18 -9.80
C VAL A 106 16.82 -4.08 -8.27
N ALA A 107 15.95 -3.30 -7.63
CA ALA A 107 15.88 -3.12 -6.18
C ALA A 107 15.83 -4.46 -5.41
N SER A 108 15.07 -5.44 -5.92
CA SER A 108 14.95 -6.76 -5.28
C SER A 108 16.27 -7.54 -5.25
N LEU A 109 17.17 -7.34 -6.22
CA LEU A 109 18.41 -8.10 -6.36
C LEU A 109 19.65 -7.40 -5.79
N LEU A 110 19.54 -6.13 -5.41
CA LEU A 110 20.69 -5.34 -4.93
C LEU A 110 21.29 -5.85 -3.61
N HIS A 111 20.52 -6.60 -2.80
CA HIS A 111 21.03 -7.24 -1.57
C HIS A 111 22.19 -8.22 -1.81
N LYS A 112 22.43 -8.63 -3.06
CA LYS A 112 23.53 -9.53 -3.43
C LYS A 112 24.89 -8.83 -3.51
N LEU A 113 24.92 -7.50 -3.57
CA LEU A 113 26.17 -6.76 -3.65
C LEU A 113 26.90 -6.77 -2.29
N PRO A 114 28.20 -7.13 -2.25
CA PRO A 114 28.98 -7.08 -1.03
C PRO A 114 29.39 -5.64 -0.67
N ASN A 115 29.49 -5.35 0.63
CA ASN A 115 30.07 -4.10 1.17
C ASN A 115 29.40 -2.80 0.69
N VAL A 116 28.07 -2.83 0.59
CA VAL A 116 27.26 -1.66 0.22
C VAL A 116 26.12 -1.45 1.19
N SER A 117 25.89 -0.18 1.51
CA SER A 117 24.68 0.29 2.17
C SER A 117 23.64 0.63 1.10
N ILE A 118 22.45 0.02 1.20
CA ILE A 118 21.36 0.17 0.24
C ILE A 118 20.19 0.84 0.94
N GLN A 119 19.67 1.91 0.34
CA GLN A 119 18.46 2.58 0.78
C GLN A 119 17.48 2.66 -0.38
N SER A 120 16.31 2.03 -0.24
CA SER A 120 15.24 2.10 -1.24
C SER A 120 14.08 2.93 -0.72
N VAL A 121 13.63 3.88 -1.52
CA VAL A 121 12.46 4.70 -1.28
C VAL A 121 11.35 4.23 -2.20
N VAL A 122 10.24 3.76 -1.62
CA VAL A 122 9.06 3.30 -2.36
C VAL A 122 8.00 4.40 -2.28
N THR A 123 7.54 4.86 -3.43
CA THR A 123 6.50 5.88 -3.55
C THR A 123 5.37 5.38 -4.46
N PRO A 124 4.16 5.94 -4.35
CA PRO A 124 3.10 5.68 -5.32
C PRO A 124 3.57 6.11 -6.72
N GLY A 125 3.35 5.25 -7.70
CA GLY A 125 3.63 5.55 -9.10
C GLY A 125 2.51 6.37 -9.76
N PRO A 126 2.73 6.86 -11.00
CA PRO A 126 1.78 7.71 -11.73
C PRO A 126 0.46 6.98 -12.08
N GLY A 127 0.45 5.64 -12.09
CA GLY A 127 -0.76 4.84 -12.30
C GLY A 127 -1.71 4.82 -11.10
N VAL A 128 -1.37 5.46 -9.99
CA VAL A 128 -2.23 5.61 -8.82
C VAL A 128 -3.01 6.91 -8.93
N VAL A 129 -4.33 6.84 -8.77
CA VAL A 129 -5.19 8.04 -8.76
C VAL A 129 -4.80 8.99 -7.62
N GLU A 130 -4.80 10.29 -7.89
CA GLU A 130 -4.58 11.28 -6.85
C GLU A 130 -5.65 11.16 -5.75
N GLN A 131 -5.22 11.28 -4.50
CA GLN A 131 -6.15 11.28 -3.38
C GLN A 131 -7.02 12.54 -3.47
N SER A 132 -8.31 12.36 -3.78
CA SER A 132 -9.26 13.46 -3.69
C SER A 132 -9.44 13.84 -2.22
N LEU A 133 -9.03 15.05 -1.84
CA LEU A 133 -9.40 15.59 -0.55
C LEU A 133 -10.92 15.70 -0.52
N ARG A 134 -11.54 15.11 0.50
CA ARG A 134 -12.96 15.31 0.74
C ARG A 134 -13.18 16.80 0.98
N ASN A 135 -13.76 17.51 0.00
CA ASN A 135 -14.18 18.89 0.18
C ASN A 135 -15.01 18.96 1.47
N SER A 136 -14.46 19.65 2.47
CA SER A 136 -15.16 19.91 3.71
C SER A 136 -16.44 20.66 3.33
N ARG A 137 -17.59 20.01 3.52
CA ARG A 137 -18.88 20.70 3.41
C ARG A 137 -18.90 21.77 4.50
N GLY A 138 -18.75 23.03 4.09
CA GLY A 138 -19.10 24.25 4.81
C GLY A 138 -18.95 24.20 6.33
N ARG A 139 -17.72 24.34 6.83
CA ARG A 139 -17.51 25.09 8.08
C ARG A 139 -17.10 26.50 7.63
N SER A 140 -18.02 27.45 7.70
CA SER A 140 -17.63 28.85 7.73
C SER A 140 -16.74 29.02 8.97
N ASN A 141 -15.50 29.45 8.77
CA ASN A 141 -14.70 30.00 9.85
C ASN A 141 -15.28 31.40 10.13
N ASP A 142 -16.29 31.44 10.98
CA ASP A 142 -16.67 32.66 11.68
C ASP A 142 -16.02 32.62 13.07
N GLY A 143 -15.02 33.49 13.28
CA GLY A 143 -14.33 33.77 14.55
C GLY A 143 -13.10 32.88 14.82
N GLU A 144 -11.96 33.37 15.28
CA GLU A 144 -11.54 34.68 15.79
C GLU A 144 -10.00 34.77 15.67
N ALA A 145 -9.51 36.01 15.81
CA ALA A 145 -8.13 36.47 15.64
C ALA A 145 -7.06 35.77 16.50
#